data_AF-A0A8S3QAL7-F1
#
_entry.id   AF-A0A8S3QAL7-F1
#
_cell.length_a   1.000
_cell.length_b   1.000
_cell.length_c   1.000
_cell.angle_alpha   90.00
_cell.angle_beta   90.00
_cell.angle_gamma   90.00
#
_symmetry.space_group_name_H-M   'P 1'
#
loop_
_entity.id
_entity.type
_entity.pdbx_description
1 polymer ?
#
loop_
_entity_poly.entity_id
_entity_poly.type
_entity_poly.pdbx_seq_one_letter_code
_entity_poly.pdbx_strand_id
1 'polypeptide(L)'
;MMKVKLLFSVVLTISFLIEGHILSTVKDCLGTSLTNYEYANLPGIGWDNLLNENRGKIIQYKYSQCKTTDDGLYLIPDNVFVLQVKSSSVDIFSEIIDNWKNYTSATSKSINVGGNVGIPFIFDIHGSYSSEYQEVKTNQISDNSMTVRVGARYEKYVSKLLTEMDLDDAFRDRVLTIADHLLSGQKHTARYESQLLIRDFGTHVATSVNAGALIYKIEQLNRTAVQNSDMKRSDIAKSAGFSFFGSGIEYNHASSTSETTVTKYLSLRTHSSVPNSRRSVIQTSQFQYK
;
A
#
# COMPACT_ATOMS: atom_id res chain seq x y z
N MET A 1 57.79 17.50 -45.35
CA MET A 1 57.45 17.34 -43.92
C MET A 1 56.07 17.91 -43.62
N MET A 2 54.98 17.29 -44.10
CA MET A 2 53.61 17.80 -43.81
C MET A 2 52.52 16.74 -44.07
N LYS A 3 52.66 15.51 -43.57
CA LYS A 3 51.57 14.50 -43.61
C LYS A 3 51.44 13.61 -42.36
N VAL A 4 52.17 13.90 -41.28
CA VAL A 4 52.16 13.08 -40.04
C VAL A 4 51.46 13.78 -38.87
N LYS A 5 51.09 15.07 -39.00
CA LYS A 5 50.41 15.82 -37.92
C LYS A 5 48.88 15.67 -37.87
N LEU A 6 48.24 15.13 -38.91
CA LEU A 6 46.76 15.09 -38.98
C LEU A 6 46.14 13.84 -38.34
N LEU A 7 46.89 12.74 -38.19
CA LEU A 7 46.38 11.51 -37.56
C LEU A 7 46.42 11.55 -36.03
N PHE A 8 47.38 12.27 -35.43
CA PHE A 8 47.47 12.40 -33.97
C PHE A 8 46.43 13.36 -33.36
N SER A 9 45.87 14.28 -34.14
CA SER A 9 44.86 15.22 -33.65
C SER A 9 43.45 14.63 -33.64
N VAL A 10 43.16 13.61 -34.46
CA VAL A 10 41.83 12.98 -34.51
C VAL A 10 41.70 11.87 -33.46
N VAL A 11 42.80 11.23 -33.06
CA VAL A 11 42.77 10.19 -32.02
C VAL A 11 42.67 10.80 -30.61
N LEU A 12 43.16 12.02 -30.39
CA LEU A 12 43.14 12.66 -29.06
C LEU A 12 41.81 13.38 -28.72
N THR A 13 40.90 13.55 -29.69
CA THR A 13 39.58 14.15 -29.45
C THR A 13 38.45 13.12 -29.32
N ILE A 14 38.74 11.82 -29.48
CA ILE A 14 37.78 10.72 -29.22
C ILE A 14 38.18 10.00 -27.92
N SER A 15 38.52 10.75 -26.88
CA SER A 15 38.80 10.21 -25.54
C SER A 15 38.07 10.97 -24.43
N PHE A 16 37.13 11.86 -24.77
CA PHE A 16 36.38 12.67 -23.80
C PHE A 16 34.85 12.71 -24.05
N LEU A 17 34.29 11.65 -24.65
CA LEU A 17 32.83 11.44 -24.73
C LEU A 17 32.46 9.98 -24.47
N ILE A 18 33.16 9.35 -23.51
CA ILE A 18 32.55 8.29 -22.72
C ILE A 18 32.36 8.91 -21.34
N GLU A 19 31.43 9.85 -21.24
CA GLU A 19 30.60 9.91 -20.04
C GLU A 19 29.87 8.58 -20.03
N GLY A 20 30.54 7.56 -19.50
CA GLY A 20 29.83 6.44 -18.91
C GLY A 20 28.89 7.11 -17.94
N HIS A 21 27.60 7.11 -18.25
CA HIS A 21 26.58 7.35 -17.26
C HIS A 21 26.84 6.31 -16.18
N ILE A 22 27.65 6.68 -15.18
CA ILE A 22 27.76 5.93 -13.95
C ILE A 22 26.34 5.93 -13.44
N LEU A 23 25.68 4.77 -13.48
CA LEU A 23 24.36 4.61 -12.90
C LEU A 23 24.53 4.99 -11.43
N SER A 24 24.11 6.20 -11.04
CA SER A 24 24.24 6.61 -9.65
C SER A 24 23.39 5.67 -8.81
N THR A 25 24.06 5.01 -7.88
CA THR A 25 23.42 4.24 -6.85
C THR A 25 22.80 5.18 -5.83
N VAL A 26 21.92 4.67 -4.98
CA VAL A 26 21.37 5.42 -3.84
C VAL A 26 22.50 6.05 -3.00
N LYS A 27 23.62 5.33 -2.82
CA LYS A 27 24.78 5.83 -2.08
C LYS A 27 25.46 7.01 -2.77
N ASP A 28 25.55 6.98 -4.09
CA ASP A 28 26.17 8.05 -4.86
C ASP A 28 25.34 9.34 -4.78
N CYS A 29 24.00 9.22 -4.78
CA CYS A 29 23.11 10.36 -4.64
C CYS A 29 23.04 10.92 -3.21
N LEU A 30 23.12 10.07 -2.19
CA LEU A 30 23.11 10.52 -0.79
C LEU A 30 24.46 11.09 -0.33
N GLY A 31 25.56 10.71 -0.98
CA GLY A 31 26.91 11.16 -0.63
C GLY A 31 27.25 10.90 0.85
N THR A 32 28.00 11.82 1.47
CA THR A 32 28.32 11.83 2.92
C THR A 32 27.39 12.74 3.74
N SER A 33 26.44 13.41 3.09
CA SER A 33 25.53 14.39 3.71
C SER A 33 24.19 13.73 4.06
N LEU A 34 23.96 13.49 5.35
CA LEU A 34 22.79 12.81 5.92
C LEU A 34 21.47 13.62 5.88
N THR A 35 21.32 14.56 4.96
CA THR A 35 20.14 15.45 4.94
C THR A 35 18.91 14.78 4.34
N ASN A 36 19.11 13.79 3.46
CA ASN A 36 18.03 13.13 2.73
C ASN A 36 18.02 11.63 3.06
N TYR A 37 16.81 11.04 3.16
CA TYR A 37 16.63 9.59 3.36
C TYR A 37 16.09 8.94 2.09
N GLU A 38 16.37 7.66 1.88
CA GLU A 38 15.68 6.92 0.82
C GLU A 38 14.18 6.82 1.14
N TYR A 39 13.35 7.13 0.15
CA TYR A 39 11.91 7.04 0.31
C TYR A 39 11.45 5.57 0.34
N ALA A 40 10.95 5.10 1.49
CA ALA A 40 10.60 3.70 1.67
C ALA A 40 9.26 3.27 1.02
N ASN A 41 8.35 4.22 0.77
CA ASN A 41 6.97 3.92 0.38
C ASN A 41 6.79 3.92 -1.15
N LEU A 42 7.52 3.04 -1.84
CA LEU A 42 7.58 3.03 -3.30
C LEU A 42 6.47 2.16 -3.94
N PRO A 43 5.81 2.64 -5.00
CA PRO A 43 4.95 1.82 -5.84
C PRO A 43 5.81 0.98 -6.82
N GLY A 44 5.25 -0.06 -7.42
CA GLY A 44 5.95 -0.97 -8.35
C GLY A 44 6.22 -2.37 -7.78
N ILE A 45 5.71 -2.63 -6.58
CA ILE A 45 5.75 -3.94 -5.93
C ILE A 45 4.49 -4.73 -6.32
N GLY A 46 4.66 -6.04 -6.47
CA GLY A 46 3.57 -6.98 -6.64
C GLY A 46 2.67 -7.08 -5.42
N TRP A 47 1.40 -7.43 -5.62
CA TRP A 47 0.39 -7.48 -4.57
C TRP A 47 -0.49 -8.72 -4.70
N ASP A 48 -0.62 -9.46 -3.61
CA ASP A 48 -1.62 -10.53 -3.47
C ASP A 48 -2.92 -9.94 -2.95
N ASN A 49 -3.88 -9.80 -3.86
CA ASN A 49 -5.17 -9.19 -3.57
C ASN A 49 -6.14 -10.10 -2.80
N LEU A 50 -5.79 -11.36 -2.48
CA LEU A 50 -6.60 -12.22 -1.61
C LEU A 50 -6.13 -12.11 -0.16
N LEU A 51 -4.82 -12.08 0.04
CA LEU A 51 -4.18 -12.02 1.36
C LEU A 51 -3.90 -10.59 1.83
N ASN A 52 -3.99 -9.60 0.94
CA ASN A 52 -3.58 -8.22 1.15
C ASN A 52 -2.09 -8.11 1.55
N GLU A 53 -1.21 -8.72 0.76
CA GLU A 53 0.23 -8.77 1.04
C GLU A 53 1.08 -8.31 -0.13
N ASN A 54 2.20 -7.66 0.21
CA ASN A 54 3.25 -7.36 -0.74
C ASN A 54 3.91 -8.67 -1.24
N ARG A 55 4.26 -8.68 -2.52
CA ARG A 55 4.94 -9.76 -3.21
C ARG A 55 6.24 -9.25 -3.83
N GLY A 56 6.82 -10.00 -4.77
CA GLY A 56 8.06 -9.62 -5.45
C GLY A 56 7.98 -8.24 -6.12
N LYS A 57 9.14 -7.60 -6.27
CA LYS A 57 9.29 -6.34 -7.00
C LYS A 57 9.08 -6.58 -8.50
N ILE A 58 8.28 -5.72 -9.14
CA ILE A 58 7.94 -5.87 -10.56
C ILE A 58 8.58 -4.77 -11.40
N ILE A 59 8.73 -3.58 -10.82
CA ILE A 59 9.29 -2.41 -11.49
C ILE A 59 10.71 -2.16 -11.00
N GLN A 60 11.64 -1.99 -11.93
CA GLN A 60 13.01 -1.60 -11.63
C GLN A 60 13.07 -0.14 -11.18
N TYR A 61 13.88 0.15 -10.16
CA TYR A 61 14.15 1.51 -9.71
C TYR A 61 15.54 1.93 -10.17
N LYS A 62 15.62 3.14 -10.71
CA LYS A 62 16.86 3.81 -11.10
C LYS A 62 16.94 5.13 -10.35
N TYR A 63 18.15 5.53 -9.97
CA TYR A 63 18.41 6.78 -9.25
C TYR A 63 19.44 7.63 -10.00
N SER A 64 19.45 7.55 -11.33
CA SER A 64 20.41 8.22 -12.21
C SER A 64 20.32 9.75 -12.15
N GLN A 65 19.16 10.29 -11.77
CA GLN A 65 18.90 11.73 -11.73
C GLN A 65 18.97 12.31 -10.31
N CYS A 66 19.23 11.46 -9.30
CA CYS A 66 19.22 11.83 -7.89
C CYS A 66 18.01 12.68 -7.47
N LYS A 67 16.82 12.38 -8.02
CA LYS A 67 15.59 13.13 -7.76
C LYS A 67 15.21 13.05 -6.29
N THR A 68 14.69 14.16 -5.78
CA THR A 68 14.09 14.22 -4.46
C THR A 68 12.61 14.55 -4.54
N THR A 69 11.92 14.34 -3.41
CA THR A 69 10.64 14.98 -3.11
C THR A 69 10.74 16.51 -3.19
N ASP A 70 9.62 17.19 -3.43
CA ASP A 70 9.56 18.67 -3.55
C ASP A 70 10.01 19.40 -2.27
N ASP A 71 9.84 18.78 -1.11
CA ASP A 71 10.30 19.29 0.19
C ASP A 71 11.77 18.95 0.48
N GLY A 72 12.44 18.26 -0.45
CA GLY A 72 13.86 17.90 -0.39
C GLY A 72 14.19 16.78 0.61
N LEU A 73 13.23 16.22 1.34
CA LEU A 73 13.51 15.33 2.48
C LEU A 73 13.90 13.90 2.07
N TYR A 74 13.41 13.45 0.93
CA TYR A 74 13.58 12.07 0.49
C TYR A 74 14.08 11.96 -0.94
N LEU A 75 15.04 11.05 -1.15
CA LEU A 75 15.47 10.57 -2.46
C LEU A 75 14.41 9.63 -3.04
N ILE A 76 14.06 9.81 -4.31
CA ILE A 76 13.05 9.02 -5.02
C ILE A 76 13.59 8.49 -6.36
N PRO A 77 13.10 7.34 -6.84
CA PRO A 77 13.49 6.82 -8.15
C PRO A 77 13.11 7.75 -9.32
N ASP A 78 13.84 7.61 -10.42
CA ASP A 78 13.66 8.38 -11.65
C ASP A 78 12.23 8.21 -12.21
N ASN A 79 11.73 6.97 -12.17
CA ASN A 79 10.41 6.55 -12.65
C ASN A 79 9.26 6.72 -11.63
N VAL A 80 9.50 7.43 -10.53
CA VAL A 80 8.50 7.74 -9.51
C VAL A 80 8.36 9.25 -9.38
N PHE A 81 7.13 9.70 -9.13
CA PHE A 81 6.87 11.05 -8.62
C PHE A 81 6.11 10.96 -7.31
N VAL A 82 6.35 11.93 -6.44
CA VAL A 82 5.76 11.99 -5.11
C VAL A 82 5.10 13.35 -4.92
N LEU A 83 3.82 13.34 -4.58
CA LEU A 83 3.05 14.54 -4.26
C LEU A 83 2.90 14.65 -2.76
N GLN A 84 3.26 15.81 -2.20
CA GLN A 84 2.96 16.13 -0.81
C GLN A 84 1.50 16.55 -0.68
N VAL A 85 0.78 15.96 0.29
CA VAL A 85 -0.61 16.29 0.59
C VAL A 85 -0.63 17.57 1.44
N LYS A 86 -0.83 18.72 0.79
CA LYS A 86 -0.72 20.06 1.41
C LYS A 86 -1.78 20.35 2.47
N SER A 87 -2.95 19.72 2.39
CA SER A 87 -4.07 19.90 3.33
C SER A 87 -4.32 18.62 4.15
N SER A 88 -3.25 17.99 4.64
CA SER A 88 -3.37 16.76 5.43
C SER A 88 -3.85 17.08 6.84
N SER A 89 -5.15 16.90 7.09
CA SER A 89 -5.70 16.82 8.44
C SER A 89 -5.68 15.37 8.93
N VAL A 90 -5.56 15.17 10.24
CA VAL A 90 -5.78 13.86 10.84
C VAL A 90 -7.26 13.50 10.70
N ASP A 91 -7.53 12.45 9.92
CA ASP A 91 -8.86 11.88 9.72
C ASP A 91 -9.15 10.88 10.85
N ILE A 92 -9.97 11.30 11.81
CA ILE A 92 -10.43 10.45 12.89
C ILE A 92 -11.74 9.80 12.46
N PHE A 93 -11.86 8.49 12.67
CA PHE A 93 -13.03 7.73 12.26
C PHE A 93 -13.47 6.74 13.33
N SER A 94 -14.77 6.47 13.35
CA SER A 94 -15.38 5.38 14.10
C SER A 94 -16.49 4.76 13.25
N GLU A 95 -16.26 3.54 12.78
CA GLU A 95 -17.10 2.81 11.85
C GLU A 95 -17.69 1.58 12.54
N ILE A 96 -18.98 1.31 12.31
CA ILE A 96 -19.63 0.08 12.77
C ILE A 96 -19.92 -0.79 11.55
N ILE A 97 -19.40 -2.01 11.57
CA ILE A 97 -19.46 -2.99 10.49
C ILE A 97 -20.33 -4.16 10.99
N ASP A 98 -21.60 -4.14 10.60
CA ASP A 98 -22.58 -5.13 11.07
C ASP A 98 -22.31 -6.54 10.53
N ASN A 99 -21.76 -6.63 9.31
CA ASN A 99 -21.51 -7.91 8.66
C ASN A 99 -20.09 -7.95 8.10
N TRP A 100 -19.37 -9.03 8.36
CA TRP A 100 -18.01 -9.26 7.89
C TRP A 100 -17.90 -9.17 6.35
N LYS A 101 -18.96 -9.45 5.59
CA LYS A 101 -18.98 -9.26 4.13
C LYS A 101 -18.80 -7.80 3.70
N ASN A 102 -19.14 -6.85 4.57
CA ASN A 102 -18.96 -5.41 4.32
C ASN A 102 -17.62 -4.89 4.86
N TYR A 103 -16.78 -5.77 5.42
CA TYR A 103 -15.48 -5.37 5.94
C TYR A 103 -14.55 -4.98 4.79
N THR A 104 -13.98 -3.78 4.87
CA THR A 104 -12.95 -3.31 3.94
C THR A 104 -11.65 -3.08 4.69
N SER A 105 -10.51 -3.50 4.14
CA SER A 105 -9.20 -3.31 4.80
C SER A 105 -8.89 -1.82 4.97
N ALA A 106 -8.29 -1.45 6.11
CA ALA A 106 -7.95 -0.06 6.40
C ALA A 106 -6.75 0.46 5.60
N THR A 107 -5.94 -0.44 5.03
CA THR A 107 -4.68 -0.13 4.32
C THR A 107 -4.70 -0.49 2.83
N SER A 108 -5.65 -1.30 2.38
CA SER A 108 -5.70 -1.82 0.99
C SER A 108 -7.08 -1.71 0.34
N LYS A 109 -7.97 -0.86 0.88
CA LYS A 109 -9.36 -0.69 0.40
C LYS A 109 -9.44 -0.46 -1.12
N SER A 110 -8.63 0.41 -1.66
CA SER A 110 -8.71 0.84 -3.06
C SER A 110 -8.19 -0.20 -4.04
N ILE A 111 -7.15 -0.97 -3.70
CA ILE A 111 -6.70 -2.11 -4.53
C ILE A 111 -7.70 -3.28 -4.52
N ASN A 112 -8.44 -3.45 -3.41
CA ASN A 112 -9.49 -4.46 -3.31
C ASN A 112 -10.74 -4.09 -4.14
N VAL A 113 -11.06 -2.79 -4.26
CA VAL A 113 -12.19 -2.31 -5.08
C VAL A 113 -11.81 -2.19 -6.57
N GLY A 114 -10.57 -1.77 -6.86
CA GLY A 114 -10.10 -1.51 -8.22
C GLY A 114 -9.71 -2.75 -9.04
N GLY A 115 -9.63 -3.92 -8.42
CA GLY A 115 -9.24 -5.19 -9.07
C GLY A 115 -10.31 -5.85 -9.93
N ASN A 116 -11.53 -5.30 -9.98
CA ASN A 116 -12.67 -5.84 -10.74
C ASN A 116 -12.61 -5.56 -12.27
N VAL A 117 -11.49 -5.07 -12.79
CA VAL A 117 -11.37 -4.73 -14.22
C VAL A 117 -10.93 -5.97 -15.01
N GLY A 118 -11.90 -6.63 -15.65
CA GLY A 118 -11.69 -7.34 -16.91
C GLY A 118 -11.47 -8.86 -16.87
N ILE A 119 -11.49 -9.50 -15.70
CA ILE A 119 -11.48 -10.98 -15.64
C ILE A 119 -12.89 -11.48 -15.27
N PRO A 120 -13.69 -11.98 -16.24
CA PRO A 120 -14.94 -12.63 -15.90
C PRO A 120 -14.62 -13.81 -14.97
N PHE A 121 -15.49 -14.09 -13.99
CA PHE A 121 -15.41 -15.19 -12.99
C PHE A 121 -14.69 -14.94 -11.66
N ILE A 122 -14.05 -13.79 -11.41
CA ILE A 122 -13.55 -13.47 -10.06
C ILE A 122 -14.69 -12.84 -9.27
N PHE A 123 -15.29 -13.62 -8.36
CA PHE A 123 -16.24 -13.14 -7.34
C PHE A 123 -15.61 -12.02 -6.49
N ASP A 124 -16.39 -11.23 -5.73
CA ASP A 124 -15.89 -10.25 -4.75
C ASP A 124 -15.13 -10.92 -3.57
N ILE A 125 -14.00 -11.58 -3.86
CA ILE A 125 -13.15 -12.31 -2.91
C ILE A 125 -11.89 -11.52 -2.53
N HIS A 126 -11.77 -10.28 -2.98
CA HIS A 126 -10.64 -9.40 -2.70
C HIS A 126 -10.47 -9.19 -1.18
N GLY A 127 -9.26 -9.46 -0.68
CA GLY A 127 -8.91 -9.37 0.74
C GLY A 127 -9.57 -10.40 1.64
N SER A 128 -10.39 -11.31 1.09
CA SER A 128 -11.19 -12.25 1.88
C SER A 128 -10.37 -13.32 2.61
N TYR A 129 -9.09 -13.50 2.27
CA TYR A 129 -8.17 -14.42 2.96
C TYR A 129 -7.16 -13.68 3.84
N SER A 130 -7.20 -12.33 3.87
CA SER A 130 -6.35 -11.56 4.78
C SER A 130 -6.64 -11.90 6.24
N SER A 131 -5.59 -11.85 7.08
CA SER A 131 -5.72 -12.12 8.51
C SER A 131 -6.75 -11.22 9.18
N GLU A 132 -6.78 -9.92 8.81
CA GLU A 132 -7.76 -8.94 9.28
C GLU A 132 -9.20 -9.37 8.99
N TYR A 133 -9.48 -9.81 7.76
CA TYR A 133 -10.81 -10.26 7.36
C TYR A 133 -11.21 -11.56 8.07
N GLN A 134 -10.29 -12.52 8.17
CA GLN A 134 -10.54 -13.82 8.80
C GLN A 134 -10.78 -13.68 10.31
N GLU A 135 -10.04 -12.81 11.00
CA GLU A 135 -10.27 -12.50 12.41
C GLU A 135 -11.67 -11.90 12.63
N VAL A 136 -12.04 -10.90 11.81
CA VAL A 136 -13.36 -10.25 11.89
C VAL A 136 -14.48 -11.25 11.61
N LYS A 137 -14.36 -12.06 10.55
CA LYS A 137 -15.34 -13.09 10.22
C LYS A 137 -15.48 -14.11 11.35
N THR A 138 -14.37 -14.60 11.88
CA THR A 138 -14.37 -15.59 12.97
C THR A 138 -15.06 -15.04 14.20
N ASN A 139 -14.71 -13.82 14.63
CA ASN A 139 -15.30 -13.22 15.82
C ASN A 139 -16.79 -12.87 15.64
N GLN A 140 -17.20 -12.40 14.45
CA GLN A 140 -18.62 -12.13 14.19
C GLN A 140 -19.48 -13.40 14.22
N ILE A 141 -18.96 -14.51 13.68
CA ILE A 141 -19.67 -15.80 13.67
C ILE A 141 -19.66 -16.46 15.05
N SER A 142 -18.49 -16.55 15.68
CA SER A 142 -18.31 -17.23 16.98
C SER A 142 -19.09 -16.55 18.09
N ASP A 143 -19.00 -15.22 18.17
CA ASP A 143 -19.49 -14.49 19.34
C ASP A 143 -20.86 -13.84 19.12
N ASN A 144 -21.48 -14.08 17.95
CA ASN A 144 -22.64 -13.32 17.46
C ASN A 144 -22.40 -11.81 17.65
N SER A 145 -21.31 -11.31 17.09
CA SER A 145 -20.84 -9.94 17.33
C SER A 145 -20.99 -9.04 16.10
N MET A 146 -20.92 -7.73 16.34
CA MET A 146 -20.69 -6.71 15.31
C MET A 146 -19.31 -6.09 15.55
N THR A 147 -18.68 -5.60 14.49
CA THR A 147 -17.35 -5.00 14.59
C THR A 147 -17.44 -3.49 14.67
N VAL A 148 -16.68 -2.89 15.58
CA VAL A 148 -16.42 -1.45 15.65
C VAL A 148 -14.96 -1.22 15.32
N ARG A 149 -14.70 -0.34 14.35
CA ARG A 149 -13.35 0.09 14.00
C ARG A 149 -13.21 1.57 14.34
N VAL A 150 -12.25 1.91 15.19
CA VAL A 150 -11.97 3.30 15.57
C VAL A 150 -10.50 3.60 15.34
N GLY A 151 -10.18 4.77 14.80
CA GLY A 151 -8.80 5.10 14.48
C GLY A 151 -8.59 6.52 13.97
N ALA A 152 -7.33 6.81 13.69
CA ALA A 152 -6.87 8.05 13.11
C ALA A 152 -5.93 7.74 11.95
N ARG A 153 -6.16 8.41 10.82
CA ARG A 153 -5.35 8.32 9.60
C ARG A 153 -4.76 9.69 9.29
N TYR A 154 -3.49 9.71 8.93
CA TYR A 154 -2.81 10.88 8.44
C TYR A 154 -2.06 10.49 7.17
N GLU A 155 -2.35 11.15 6.05
CA GLU A 155 -1.66 10.92 4.78
C GLU A 155 -0.75 12.12 4.48
N LYS A 156 0.55 11.87 4.27
CA LYS A 156 1.54 12.92 4.02
C LYS A 156 1.95 13.00 2.56
N TYR A 157 2.16 11.84 1.92
CA TYR A 157 2.63 11.74 0.55
C TYR A 157 1.80 10.76 -0.25
N VAL A 158 1.69 11.00 -1.54
CA VAL A 158 1.19 10.06 -2.53
C VAL A 158 2.29 9.83 -3.56
N SER A 159 2.84 8.62 -3.61
CA SER A 159 3.84 8.21 -4.59
C SER A 159 3.18 7.45 -5.73
N LYS A 160 3.60 7.72 -6.96
CA LYS A 160 3.02 7.15 -8.18
C LYS A 160 4.10 6.77 -9.18
N LEU A 161 3.84 5.69 -9.90
CA LEU A 161 4.67 5.29 -11.03
C LEU A 161 4.43 6.21 -12.24
N LEU A 162 5.51 6.50 -12.96
CA LEU A 162 5.46 7.10 -14.30
C LEU A 162 5.12 6.04 -15.35
N THR A 163 4.74 6.48 -16.56
CA THR A 163 4.31 5.57 -17.64
C THR A 163 5.44 4.83 -18.32
N GLU A 164 6.66 5.38 -18.30
CA GLU A 164 7.87 4.73 -18.84
C GLU A 164 8.59 4.00 -17.70
N MET A 165 8.55 2.67 -17.73
CA MET A 165 9.10 1.84 -16.67
C MET A 165 9.79 0.60 -17.24
N ASP A 166 10.92 0.27 -16.63
CA ASP A 166 11.58 -1.01 -16.85
C ASP A 166 11.06 -2.04 -15.84
N LEU A 167 10.94 -3.28 -16.29
CA LEU A 167 10.65 -4.41 -15.42
C LEU A 167 11.89 -4.77 -14.60
N ASP A 168 11.68 -5.18 -13.36
CA ASP A 168 12.72 -5.81 -12.53
C ASP A 168 13.23 -7.08 -13.24
N ASP A 169 14.54 -7.30 -13.22
CA ASP A 169 15.17 -8.39 -13.96
C ASP A 169 14.61 -9.75 -13.56
N ALA A 170 14.34 -9.97 -12.26
CA ALA A 170 13.78 -11.24 -11.81
C ALA A 170 12.37 -11.47 -12.34
N PHE A 171 11.54 -10.43 -12.43
CA PHE A 171 10.21 -10.53 -13.02
C PHE A 171 10.29 -10.76 -14.53
N ARG A 172 11.14 -9.99 -15.20
CA ARG A 172 11.37 -10.08 -16.65
C ARG A 172 11.83 -11.47 -17.06
N ASP A 173 12.80 -12.05 -16.36
CA ASP A 173 13.32 -13.39 -16.66
C ASP A 173 12.24 -14.46 -16.54
N ARG A 174 11.34 -14.35 -15.56
CA ARG A 174 10.22 -15.28 -15.38
C ARG A 174 9.21 -15.18 -16.54
N VAL A 175 8.91 -13.96 -16.98
CA VAL A 175 8.05 -13.73 -18.16
C VAL A 175 8.68 -14.28 -19.44
N LEU A 176 9.97 -14.04 -19.67
CA LEU A 176 10.69 -14.57 -20.83
C LEU A 176 10.72 -16.10 -20.83
N THR A 177 10.96 -16.72 -19.68
CA THR A 177 10.90 -18.18 -19.52
C THR A 177 9.53 -18.75 -19.91
N ILE A 178 8.43 -18.08 -19.54
CA ILE A 178 7.08 -18.49 -19.93
C ILE A 178 6.90 -18.36 -21.45
N ALA A 179 7.36 -17.26 -22.04
CA ALA A 179 7.29 -17.02 -23.48
C ALA A 179 8.04 -18.11 -24.27
N ASP A 180 9.25 -18.49 -23.83
CA ASP A 180 10.05 -19.54 -24.46
C ASP A 180 9.34 -20.90 -24.45
N HIS A 181 8.70 -21.26 -23.34
CA HIS A 181 7.88 -22.47 -23.25
C HIS A 181 6.68 -22.43 -24.22
N LEU A 182 6.02 -21.28 -24.36
CA LEU A 182 4.90 -21.12 -25.30
C LEU A 182 5.35 -21.24 -26.75
N LEU A 183 6.46 -20.61 -27.13
CA LEU A 183 7.04 -20.68 -28.48
C LEU A 183 7.49 -22.10 -28.83
N SER A 184 7.94 -22.86 -27.83
CA SER A 184 8.36 -24.27 -27.99
C SER A 184 7.20 -25.27 -27.91
N GLY A 185 5.94 -24.81 -27.83
CA GLY A 185 4.77 -25.69 -27.75
C GLY A 185 4.56 -26.39 -26.39
N GLN A 186 5.35 -26.05 -25.37
CA GLN A 186 5.31 -26.67 -24.03
C GLN A 186 4.23 -26.04 -23.14
N LYS A 187 2.95 -26.18 -23.55
CA LYS A 187 1.81 -25.49 -22.92
C LYS A 187 1.62 -25.82 -21.43
N HIS A 188 1.86 -27.07 -21.01
CA HIS A 188 1.71 -27.47 -19.62
C HIS A 188 2.78 -26.82 -18.72
N THR A 189 4.03 -26.78 -19.18
CA THR A 189 5.14 -26.11 -18.48
C THR A 189 4.91 -24.60 -18.40
N ALA A 190 4.50 -23.98 -19.51
CA ALA A 190 4.17 -22.55 -19.52
C ALA A 190 3.07 -22.21 -18.50
N ARG A 191 2.02 -23.05 -18.41
CA ARG A 191 0.94 -22.88 -17.43
C ARG A 191 1.47 -22.98 -15.99
N TYR A 192 2.30 -23.96 -15.69
CA TYR A 192 2.88 -24.14 -14.37
C TYR A 192 3.76 -22.95 -13.96
N GLU A 193 4.67 -22.49 -14.83
CA GLU A 193 5.51 -21.32 -14.56
C GLU A 193 4.68 -20.04 -14.39
N SER A 194 3.57 -19.90 -15.13
CA SER A 194 2.64 -18.78 -14.94
C SER A 194 2.00 -18.78 -13.56
N GLN A 195 1.67 -19.95 -13.01
CA GLN A 195 1.13 -20.08 -11.65
C GLN A 195 2.17 -19.71 -10.60
N LEU A 196 3.44 -20.09 -10.81
CA LEU A 196 4.54 -19.69 -9.94
C LEU A 196 4.80 -18.17 -10.00
N LEU A 197 4.71 -17.56 -11.18
CA LEU A 197 4.80 -16.11 -11.34
C LEU A 197 3.76 -15.40 -10.47
N ILE A 198 2.49 -15.84 -10.50
CA ILE A 198 1.42 -15.26 -9.68
C ILE A 198 1.67 -15.48 -8.18
N ARG A 199 2.19 -16.65 -7.79
CA ARG A 199 2.56 -16.92 -6.39
C ARG A 199 3.63 -15.95 -5.90
N ASP A 200 4.67 -15.74 -6.71
CA ASP A 200 5.87 -15.00 -6.32
C ASP A 200 5.69 -13.48 -6.41
N PHE A 201 4.94 -12.99 -7.40
CA PHE A 201 4.73 -11.57 -7.69
C PHE A 201 3.30 -11.08 -7.46
N GLY A 202 2.39 -11.96 -7.09
CA GLY A 202 0.99 -11.59 -6.82
C GLY A 202 0.14 -11.47 -8.07
N THR A 203 -1.08 -10.97 -7.88
CA THR A 203 -2.08 -10.82 -8.94
C THR A 203 -2.18 -9.39 -9.47
N HIS A 204 -1.65 -8.41 -8.72
CA HIS A 204 -1.74 -6.99 -9.02
C HIS A 204 -0.37 -6.32 -8.87
N VAL A 205 -0.22 -5.12 -9.44
CA VAL A 205 0.93 -4.23 -9.22
C VAL A 205 0.44 -2.98 -8.49
N ALA A 206 1.10 -2.60 -7.39
CA ALA A 206 0.80 -1.35 -6.70
C ALA A 206 1.33 -0.16 -7.52
N THR A 207 0.46 0.54 -8.26
CA THR A 207 0.88 1.67 -9.11
C THR A 207 0.95 3.01 -8.37
N SER A 208 0.36 3.08 -7.20
CA SER A 208 0.38 4.24 -6.31
C SER A 208 0.41 3.78 -4.85
N VAL A 209 0.97 4.58 -3.96
CA VAL A 209 1.01 4.32 -2.51
C VAL A 209 0.80 5.63 -1.76
N ASN A 210 -0.07 5.61 -0.76
CA ASN A 210 -0.27 6.72 0.17
C ASN A 210 0.60 6.46 1.40
N ALA A 211 1.61 7.31 1.59
CA ALA A 211 2.48 7.25 2.75
C ALA A 211 1.99 8.19 3.84
N GLY A 212 2.01 7.69 5.06
CA GLY A 212 1.49 8.40 6.21
C GLY A 212 1.48 7.52 7.46
N ALA A 213 0.62 7.87 8.40
CA ALA A 213 0.43 7.13 9.64
C ALA A 213 -1.04 6.67 9.74
N LEU A 214 -1.23 5.45 10.22
CA LEU A 214 -2.55 4.91 10.54
C LEU A 214 -2.43 4.21 11.88
N ILE A 215 -3.26 4.62 12.83
CA ILE A 215 -3.46 3.90 14.09
C ILE A 215 -4.94 3.61 14.22
N TYR A 216 -5.28 2.35 14.50
CA TYR A 216 -6.68 1.97 14.65
C TYR A 216 -6.81 0.74 15.54
N LYS A 217 -8.01 0.57 16.05
CA LYS A 217 -8.43 -0.51 16.93
C LYS A 217 -9.66 -1.17 16.32
N ILE A 218 -9.72 -2.49 16.43
CA ILE A 218 -10.89 -3.30 16.10
C ILE A 218 -11.46 -3.85 17.40
N GLU A 219 -12.74 -3.60 17.64
CA GLU A 219 -13.48 -4.13 18.78
C GLU A 219 -14.68 -4.93 18.28
N GLN A 220 -15.03 -5.98 19.00
CA GLN A 220 -16.19 -6.81 18.71
C GLN A 220 -17.19 -6.65 19.83
N LEU A 221 -18.43 -6.31 19.49
CA LEU A 221 -19.51 -6.12 20.45
C LEU A 221 -20.56 -7.21 20.28
N ASN A 222 -20.98 -7.84 21.37
CA ASN A 222 -22.04 -8.84 21.32
C ASN A 222 -23.36 -8.21 20.85
N ARG A 223 -23.97 -8.76 19.80
CA ARG A 223 -25.19 -8.18 19.19
C ARG A 223 -26.37 -8.16 20.15
N THR A 224 -26.57 -9.24 20.90
CA THR A 224 -27.67 -9.36 21.86
C THR A 224 -27.48 -8.40 23.03
N ALA A 225 -26.25 -8.28 23.54
CA ALA A 225 -25.93 -7.32 24.60
C ALA A 225 -26.16 -5.87 24.13
N VAL A 226 -25.73 -5.54 22.90
CA VAL A 226 -26.00 -4.23 22.30
C VAL A 226 -27.49 -3.96 22.18
N GLN A 227 -28.29 -4.92 21.70
CA GLN A 227 -29.74 -4.79 21.60
C GLN A 227 -30.40 -4.56 22.97
N ASN A 228 -30.01 -5.32 23.99
CA ASN A 228 -30.55 -5.20 25.34
C ASN A 228 -30.09 -3.93 26.07
N SER A 229 -29.04 -3.28 25.57
CA SER A 229 -28.48 -2.08 26.17
C SER A 229 -29.18 -0.79 25.73
N ASP A 230 -30.06 -0.82 24.71
CA ASP A 230 -30.66 0.37 24.09
C ASP A 230 -29.65 1.44 23.60
N MET A 231 -28.35 1.09 23.47
CA MET A 231 -27.34 2.02 22.96
C MET A 231 -27.56 2.28 21.47
N LYS A 232 -27.65 3.55 21.10
CA LYS A 232 -27.73 3.93 19.68
C LYS A 232 -26.36 3.73 19.04
N ARG A 233 -26.36 3.53 17.72
CA ARG A 233 -25.12 3.47 16.92
C ARG A 233 -24.23 4.70 17.11
N SER A 234 -24.84 5.88 17.28
CA SER A 234 -24.12 7.11 17.61
C SER A 234 -23.38 6.98 18.95
N ASP A 235 -24.02 6.41 19.97
CA ASP A 235 -23.43 6.28 21.30
C ASP A 235 -22.26 5.29 21.27
N ILE A 236 -22.41 4.18 20.52
CA ILE A 236 -21.35 3.21 20.27
C ILE A 236 -20.14 3.87 19.60
N ALA A 237 -20.36 4.61 18.50
CA ALA A 237 -19.27 5.27 17.76
C ALA A 237 -18.56 6.34 18.61
N LYS A 238 -19.34 7.13 19.37
CA LYS A 238 -18.81 8.14 20.29
C LYS A 238 -18.02 7.51 21.44
N SER A 239 -18.55 6.46 22.07
CA SER A 239 -17.87 5.74 23.15
C SER A 239 -16.60 5.03 22.69
N ALA A 240 -16.59 4.45 21.48
CA ALA A 240 -15.39 3.89 20.88
C ALA A 240 -14.32 4.97 20.66
N GLY A 241 -14.72 6.12 20.10
CA GLY A 241 -13.86 7.29 19.94
C GLY A 241 -13.26 7.77 21.27
N PHE A 242 -14.10 7.99 22.27
CA PHE A 242 -13.68 8.42 23.60
C PHE A 242 -12.78 7.38 24.29
N SER A 243 -13.13 6.09 24.21
CA SER A 243 -12.32 5.02 24.82
C SER A 243 -10.94 4.88 24.18
N PHE A 244 -10.78 5.29 22.92
CA PHE A 244 -9.51 5.17 22.20
C PHE A 244 -8.65 6.43 22.29
N PHE A 245 -9.25 7.62 22.19
CA PHE A 245 -8.53 8.90 22.14
C PHE A 245 -8.60 9.73 23.43
N GLY A 246 -9.49 9.37 24.36
CA GLY A 246 -9.80 10.18 25.54
C GLY A 246 -10.59 11.45 25.21
N SER A 247 -10.67 12.35 26.20
CA SER A 247 -11.43 13.61 26.14
C SER A 247 -10.70 14.78 25.48
N GLY A 248 -9.40 14.63 25.19
CA GLY A 248 -8.50 15.73 24.76
C GLY A 248 -8.35 15.92 23.25
N ILE A 249 -8.99 15.09 22.42
CA ILE A 249 -8.94 15.21 20.95
C ILE A 249 -10.29 15.71 20.45
N GLU A 250 -10.29 16.83 19.71
CA GLU A 250 -11.47 17.38 19.02
C GLU A 250 -11.90 16.46 17.88
N TYR A 251 -12.48 15.33 18.23
CA TYR A 251 -13.36 14.58 17.36
C TYR A 251 -14.76 15.16 17.54
N ASN A 252 -15.48 15.48 16.45
CA ASN A 252 -16.87 15.95 16.45
C ASN A 252 -17.84 15.06 17.27
N HIS A 253 -17.38 13.91 17.77
CA HIS A 253 -18.13 12.88 18.48
C HIS A 253 -17.51 12.44 19.84
N ALA A 254 -16.27 12.82 20.21
CA ALA A 254 -15.66 12.35 21.47
C ALA A 254 -16.03 13.22 22.68
N SER A 255 -16.25 14.54 22.50
CA SER A 255 -16.37 15.50 23.61
C SER A 255 -17.70 15.46 24.38
N SER A 256 -18.69 14.67 23.96
CA SER A 256 -20.06 14.73 24.51
C SER A 256 -20.53 13.45 25.23
N THR A 257 -19.63 12.53 25.57
CA THR A 257 -20.03 11.21 26.11
C THR A 257 -19.69 11.10 27.59
N SER A 258 -20.68 10.72 28.43
CA SER A 258 -20.46 10.51 29.86
C SER A 258 -19.64 9.24 30.12
N GLU A 259 -18.88 9.23 31.22
CA GLU A 259 -18.13 8.04 31.65
C GLU A 259 -19.03 6.82 31.80
N THR A 260 -20.27 7.02 32.28
CA THR A 260 -21.28 5.95 32.41
C THR A 260 -21.62 5.27 31.08
N THR A 261 -21.72 6.03 29.98
CA THR A 261 -22.00 5.48 28.64
C THR A 261 -20.78 4.73 28.09
N VAL A 262 -19.57 5.21 28.39
CA VAL A 262 -18.32 4.52 28.01
C VAL A 262 -18.16 3.20 28.78
N THR A 263 -18.41 3.18 30.09
CA THR A 263 -18.39 1.94 30.88
C THR A 263 -19.42 0.94 30.36
N LYS A 264 -20.63 1.41 30.03
CA LYS A 264 -21.66 0.58 29.40
C LYS A 264 -21.16 0.01 28.07
N TYR A 265 -20.60 0.82 27.18
CA TYR A 265 -19.99 0.37 25.93
C TYR A 265 -18.93 -0.73 26.14
N LEU A 266 -17.99 -0.51 27.06
CA LEU A 266 -16.92 -1.45 27.36
C LEU A 266 -17.44 -2.80 27.86
N SER A 267 -18.58 -2.81 28.56
CA SER A 267 -19.21 -4.04 29.04
C SER A 267 -19.83 -4.90 27.92
N LEU A 268 -20.08 -4.34 26.73
CA LEU A 268 -20.66 -5.05 25.58
C LEU A 268 -19.60 -5.76 24.73
N ARG A 269 -18.32 -5.50 24.99
CA ARG A 269 -17.20 -5.93 24.17
C ARG A 269 -16.79 -7.37 24.46
N THR A 270 -16.74 -8.20 23.42
CA THR A 270 -16.25 -9.59 23.51
C THR A 270 -14.77 -9.71 23.17
N HIS A 271 -14.30 -8.93 22.18
CA HIS A 271 -12.92 -8.96 21.72
C HIS A 271 -12.40 -7.55 21.41
N SER A 272 -11.08 -7.38 21.51
CA SER A 272 -10.40 -6.11 21.25
C SER A 272 -9.00 -6.38 20.74
N SER A 273 -8.68 -5.88 19.55
CA SER A 273 -7.34 -5.96 18.98
C SER A 273 -6.89 -4.62 18.42
N VAL A 274 -5.59 -4.33 18.55
CA VAL A 274 -4.91 -3.22 17.88
C VAL A 274 -4.02 -3.86 16.82
N PRO A 275 -4.40 -3.81 15.53
CA PRO A 275 -3.59 -4.40 14.49
C PRO A 275 -2.21 -3.74 14.44
N ASN A 276 -1.17 -4.55 14.28
CA ASN A 276 0.21 -4.07 14.15
C ASN A 276 0.40 -3.43 12.76
N SER A 277 0.00 -2.17 12.63
CA SER A 277 0.03 -1.42 11.38
C SER A 277 1.43 -0.84 11.11
N ARG A 278 2.39 -1.69 10.73
CA ARG A 278 3.63 -1.25 10.05
C ARG A 278 3.48 -1.14 8.53
N ARG A 279 2.25 -1.29 8.00
CA ARG A 279 1.98 -1.33 6.56
C ARG A 279 1.52 0.04 6.07
N SER A 280 2.18 0.54 5.02
CA SER A 280 1.76 1.74 4.28
C SER A 280 0.39 1.52 3.63
N VAL A 281 -0.37 2.59 3.44
CA VAL A 281 -1.68 2.52 2.78
C VAL A 281 -1.44 2.42 1.28
N ILE A 282 -1.77 1.28 0.68
CA ILE A 282 -1.56 1.01 -0.73
C ILE A 282 -2.84 1.36 -1.49
N GLN A 283 -2.70 2.19 -2.52
CA GLN A 283 -3.81 2.60 -3.37
C GLN A 283 -3.50 2.39 -4.83
N THR A 284 -4.33 1.66 -5.57
CA THR A 284 -4.25 1.67 -7.02
C THR A 284 -4.95 2.92 -7.55
N SER A 285 -4.24 3.75 -8.31
CA SER A 285 -4.88 4.74 -9.17
C SER A 285 -5.20 4.06 -10.50
N GLN A 286 -6.48 4.00 -10.86
CA GLN A 286 -6.88 3.61 -12.21
C GLN A 286 -6.38 4.69 -13.18
N PHE A 287 -5.49 4.32 -14.10
CA PHE A 287 -5.36 5.06 -15.35
C PHE A 287 -6.66 4.82 -16.13
N GLN A 288 -7.67 5.66 -15.87
CA GLN A 288 -8.80 5.77 -16.78
C GLN A 288 -8.30 6.48 -18.03
N TYR A 289 -7.88 5.71 -19.03
CA TYR A 289 -7.95 6.22 -20.40
C TYR A 289 -9.44 6.33 -20.74
N LYS A 290 -9.92 7.57 -20.85
CA LYS A 290 -11.13 7.88 -21.62
C LYS A 290 -10.84 7.66 -23.10
#